data_AF-A0A1I6K533-F1
#
_entry.id   AF-A0A1I6K533-F1
#
_cell.length_a   1.000
_cell.length_b   1.000
_cell.length_c   1.000
_cell.angle_alpha   90.00
_cell.angle_beta   90.00
_cell.angle_gamma   90.00
#
_symmetry.space_group_name_H-M   'P 1'
#
loop_
_entity.id
_entity.type
_entity.pdbx_description
1 polymer ?
#
loop_
_entity_poly.entity_id
_entity_poly.type
_entity_poly.pdbx_seq_one_letter_code
_entity_poly.pdbx_strand_id
1 'polypeptide(L)'
;MAPSIRTLARGFAAVFSSLVLLGPLAFVALVGAPAILLEATGLVVPDPVTLAWTGTSAVAALWLAAEGAAVQLYGLDVVDRGGPQQRAARYCLVGVTTVAALVVAVRFLLLAIPWAVEEGGVFAQLLGIAIVLALLAALYRTASAARRGYVSVRRHGNGESDAPQR
;
A
#
# COMPACT_ATOMS: atom_id res chain seq x y z
N MET A 1 -1.56 -33.35 14.57
CA MET A 1 -0.15 -33.18 14.13
C MET A 1 0.30 -31.80 14.57
N ALA A 2 1.36 -31.70 15.39
CA ALA A 2 1.86 -30.41 15.85
C ALA A 2 2.63 -29.70 14.71
N PRO A 3 2.47 -28.38 14.54
CA PRO A 3 3.22 -27.63 13.53
C PRO A 3 4.72 -27.65 13.83
N SER A 4 5.55 -27.76 12.78
CA SER A 4 7.00 -27.72 12.93
C SER A 4 7.48 -26.33 13.38
N ILE A 5 8.56 -26.27 14.16
CA ILE A 5 9.20 -25.02 14.61
C ILE A 5 9.51 -24.08 13.43
N ARG A 6 9.88 -24.66 12.27
CA ARG A 6 10.15 -23.91 11.04
C ARG A 6 8.91 -23.20 10.50
N THR A 7 7.74 -23.84 10.59
CA THR A 7 6.45 -23.26 10.18
C THR A 7 6.05 -22.11 11.11
N LEU A 8 6.23 -22.30 12.43
CA LEU A 8 5.98 -21.26 13.43
C LEU A 8 6.89 -20.04 13.25
N ALA A 9 8.19 -20.25 13.05
CA ALA A 9 9.16 -19.18 12.85
C ALA A 9 8.86 -18.35 11.59
N ARG A 10 8.50 -19.02 10.48
CA ARG A 10 8.10 -18.34 9.24
C ARG A 10 6.82 -17.52 9.42
N GLY A 11 5.82 -18.09 10.11
CA GLY A 11 4.58 -17.38 10.45
C GLY A 11 4.83 -16.13 11.28
N PHE A 12 5.61 -16.26 12.36
CA PHE A 12 5.99 -15.14 13.21
C PHE A 12 6.75 -14.06 12.44
N ALA A 13 7.75 -14.43 11.65
CA ALA A 13 8.54 -13.47 10.88
C ALA A 13 7.68 -12.65 9.90
N ALA A 14 6.74 -13.29 9.22
CA ALA A 14 5.85 -12.61 8.29
C ALA A 14 4.89 -11.65 8.99
N VAL A 15 4.30 -12.08 10.11
CA VAL A 15 3.40 -11.24 10.91
C VAL A 15 4.17 -10.07 11.52
N PHE A 16 5.32 -10.34 12.14
CA PHE A 16 6.14 -9.32 12.78
C PHE A 16 6.65 -8.29 11.75
N SER A 17 7.18 -8.75 10.63
CA SER A 17 7.65 -7.87 9.54
C SER A 17 6.52 -6.98 9.02
N SER A 18 5.37 -7.56 8.71
CA SER A 18 4.23 -6.79 8.20
C SER A 18 3.66 -5.83 9.25
N LEU A 19 3.57 -6.24 10.51
CA LEU A 19 3.01 -5.42 11.59
C LEU A 19 3.94 -4.27 11.96
N VAL A 20 5.26 -4.46 11.91
CA VAL A 20 6.24 -3.41 12.20
C VAL A 20 6.46 -2.47 11.02
N LEU A 21 6.46 -2.97 9.78
CA LEU A 21 6.74 -2.14 8.60
C LEU A 21 5.45 -1.58 7.98
N LEU A 22 4.50 -2.44 7.66
CA LEU A 22 3.29 -2.05 6.91
C LEU A 22 2.27 -1.36 7.82
N GLY A 23 2.08 -1.85 9.05
CA GLY A 23 1.10 -1.32 10.00
C GLY A 23 1.26 0.19 10.26
N PRO A 24 2.39 0.64 10.84
CA PRO A 24 2.65 2.05 11.09
C PRO A 24 2.61 2.90 9.82
N LEU A 25 3.14 2.38 8.71
CA LEU A 25 3.21 3.12 7.46
C LEU A 25 1.82 3.31 6.84
N ALA A 26 0.97 2.29 6.86
CA ALA A 26 -0.43 2.38 6.46
C ALA A 26 -1.23 3.31 7.38
N PHE A 27 -0.99 3.24 8.69
CA PHE A 27 -1.65 4.12 9.66
C PHE A 27 -1.30 5.59 9.41
N VAL A 28 0.00 5.91 9.29
CA VAL A 28 0.47 7.27 8.99
C VAL A 28 -0.08 7.76 7.66
N ALA A 29 -0.13 6.90 6.63
CA ALA A 29 -0.73 7.27 5.35
C ALA A 29 -2.22 7.61 5.50
N LEU A 30 -3.00 6.74 6.15
CA LEU A 30 -4.45 6.87 6.29
C LEU A 30 -4.86 8.06 7.18
N VAL A 31 -4.09 8.37 8.22
CA VAL A 31 -4.35 9.55 9.07
C VAL A 31 -3.77 10.81 8.45
N GLY A 32 -2.56 10.72 7.90
CA GLY A 32 -1.81 11.86 7.38
C GLY A 32 -2.38 12.43 6.09
N ALA A 33 -2.81 11.59 5.14
CA ALA A 33 -3.30 12.08 3.86
C ALA A 33 -4.56 12.98 3.99
N PRO A 34 -5.59 12.62 4.77
CA PRO A 34 -6.72 13.50 5.02
C PRO A 34 -6.31 14.78 5.75
N ALA A 35 -5.41 14.70 6.74
CA ALA A 35 -4.92 15.89 7.44
C ALA A 35 -4.25 16.89 6.48
N ILE A 36 -3.42 16.40 5.55
CA ILE A 36 -2.78 17.20 4.51
C ILE A 36 -3.83 17.85 3.58
N LEU A 37 -4.87 17.12 3.21
CA LEU A 37 -5.94 17.63 2.34
C LEU A 37 -6.83 18.66 3.06
N LEU A 38 -7.12 18.44 4.33
CA LEU A 38 -7.88 19.36 5.17
C LEU A 38 -7.11 20.66 5.41
N GLU A 39 -5.80 20.56 5.69
CA GLU A 39 -4.91 21.72 5.78
C GLU A 39 -4.94 22.54 4.48
N ALA A 40 -4.89 21.88 3.33
CA ALA A 40 -4.94 22.55 2.02
C ALA A 40 -6.27 23.23 1.71
N THR A 41 -7.38 22.79 2.33
CA THR A 41 -8.72 23.35 2.12
C THR A 41 -9.16 24.30 3.23
N GLY A 42 -8.39 24.40 4.32
CA GLY A 42 -8.72 25.22 5.50
C GLY A 42 -9.92 24.71 6.30
N LEU A 43 -10.36 23.46 6.07
CA LEU A 43 -11.52 22.89 6.73
C LEU A 43 -11.15 22.34 8.12
N VAL A 44 -11.89 22.77 9.13
CA VAL A 44 -11.74 22.27 10.50
C VAL A 44 -12.72 21.12 10.73
N VAL A 45 -12.18 19.97 11.13
CA VAL A 45 -12.97 18.78 11.46
C VAL A 45 -13.16 18.72 12.97
N PRO A 46 -14.40 18.48 13.47
CA PRO A 46 -14.64 18.33 14.90
C PRO A 46 -13.87 17.17 15.52
N ASP A 47 -13.35 17.35 16.73
CA ASP A 47 -12.60 16.34 17.51
C ASP A 47 -13.21 14.92 17.52
N PRO A 48 -14.53 14.72 17.72
CA PRO A 48 -15.09 13.36 17.71
C PRO A 48 -14.96 12.67 16.34
N VAL A 49 -15.01 13.44 15.25
CA VAL A 49 -14.82 12.91 13.89
C VAL A 49 -13.36 12.53 13.66
N THR A 50 -12.42 13.37 14.12
CA THR A 50 -10.98 13.09 14.07
C THR A 50 -10.64 11.82 14.86
N LEU A 51 -11.24 11.64 16.04
CA LEU A 51 -11.04 10.43 16.85
C LEU A 51 -11.59 9.18 16.17
N ALA A 52 -12.82 9.26 15.64
CA ALA A 52 -13.43 8.15 14.91
C ALA A 52 -12.59 7.76 13.69
N TRP A 53 -12.11 8.74 12.93
CA TRP A 53 -11.22 8.54 11.78
C TRP A 53 -9.90 7.88 12.16
N THR A 54 -9.28 8.34 13.25
CA THR A 54 -8.02 7.78 13.75
C THR A 54 -8.21 6.32 14.17
N GLY A 55 -9.32 6.02 14.86
CA GLY A 55 -9.67 4.66 15.25
C GLY A 55 -9.92 3.74 14.05
N THR A 56 -10.71 4.17 13.06
CA THR A 56 -10.94 3.38 11.85
C THR A 56 -9.65 3.17 11.04
N SER A 57 -8.79 4.19 10.97
CA SER A 57 -7.46 4.09 10.34
C SER A 57 -6.54 3.09 11.04
N ALA A 58 -6.57 3.03 12.38
CA ALA A 58 -5.80 2.05 13.14
C ALA A 58 -6.26 0.61 12.85
N VAL A 59 -7.59 0.38 12.82
CA VAL A 59 -8.15 -0.93 12.47
C VAL A 59 -7.81 -1.31 11.02
N ALA A 60 -7.94 -0.37 10.09
CA ALA A 60 -7.57 -0.54 8.69
C ALA A 60 -6.09 -0.89 8.51
N ALA A 61 -5.20 -0.22 9.24
CA ALA A 61 -3.77 -0.47 9.21
C ALA A 61 -3.41 -1.87 9.76
N LEU A 62 -4.05 -2.30 10.86
CA LEU A 62 -3.89 -3.65 11.39
C LEU A 62 -4.41 -4.70 10.41
N TRP A 63 -5.54 -4.44 9.76
CA TRP A 63 -6.07 -5.32 8.72
C TRP A 63 -5.08 -5.46 7.56
N LEU A 64 -4.53 -4.35 7.07
CA LEU A 64 -3.53 -4.37 6.01
C LEU A 64 -2.27 -5.11 6.44
N ALA A 65 -1.81 -4.93 7.68
CA ALA A 65 -0.67 -5.69 8.21
C ALA A 65 -0.95 -7.20 8.22
N ALA A 66 -2.16 -7.62 8.60
CA ALA A 66 -2.55 -9.02 8.56
C ALA A 66 -2.61 -9.56 7.11
N GLU A 67 -3.17 -8.79 6.17
CA GLU A 67 -3.18 -9.19 4.75
C GLU A 67 -1.76 -9.22 4.15
N GLY A 68 -0.89 -8.26 4.50
CA GLY A 68 0.51 -8.25 4.09
C GLY A 68 1.27 -9.49 4.58
N ALA A 69 1.03 -9.90 5.83
CA ALA A 69 1.60 -11.13 6.38
C ALA A 69 1.06 -12.37 5.64
N ALA A 70 -0.24 -12.40 5.35
CA ALA A 70 -0.85 -13.51 4.63
C ALA A 70 -0.33 -13.60 3.18
N VAL A 71 -0.10 -12.48 2.51
CA VAL A 71 0.53 -12.43 1.18
C VAL A 71 1.97 -12.93 1.22
N GLN A 72 2.76 -12.58 2.25
CA GLN A 72 4.13 -13.11 2.41
C GLN A 72 4.16 -14.63 2.65
N LEU A 73 3.12 -15.18 3.30
CA LEU A 73 3.06 -16.59 3.64
C LEU A 73 2.53 -17.47 2.50
N TYR A 74 1.48 -17.02 1.83
CA TYR A 74 0.72 -17.85 0.88
C TYR A 74 0.62 -17.24 -0.53
N GLY A 75 1.27 -16.10 -0.78
CA GLY A 75 1.26 -15.44 -2.09
C GLY A 75 0.06 -14.51 -2.31
N LEU A 76 -0.03 -13.95 -3.52
CA LEU A 76 -1.03 -12.93 -3.86
C LEU A 76 -2.45 -13.47 -4.01
N ASP A 77 -2.61 -14.77 -4.27
CA ASP A 77 -3.92 -15.41 -4.45
C ASP A 77 -4.80 -15.29 -3.18
N VAL A 78 -4.18 -15.05 -2.03
CA VAL A 78 -4.84 -14.74 -0.76
C VAL A 78 -5.72 -13.50 -0.84
N VAL A 79 -5.39 -12.52 -1.66
CA VAL A 79 -6.20 -11.30 -1.77
C VAL A 79 -7.57 -11.62 -2.38
N ASP A 80 -7.62 -12.63 -3.25
CA ASP A 80 -8.83 -13.07 -3.94
C ASP A 80 -9.69 -14.06 -3.16
N ARG A 81 -9.27 -14.47 -1.94
CA ARG A 81 -10.02 -15.44 -1.13
C ARG A 81 -11.34 -14.85 -0.60
N GLY A 82 -12.39 -15.68 -0.51
CA GLY A 82 -13.66 -15.30 0.11
C GLY A 82 -14.71 -14.78 -0.86
N GLY A 83 -15.79 -14.21 -0.32
CA GLY A 83 -16.93 -13.73 -1.10
C GLY A 83 -16.62 -12.45 -1.89
N PRO A 84 -17.47 -12.09 -2.89
CA PRO A 84 -17.25 -10.93 -3.75
C PRO A 84 -17.14 -9.61 -2.96
N GLN A 85 -17.92 -9.47 -1.88
CA GLN A 85 -17.87 -8.29 -1.01
C GLN A 85 -16.56 -8.18 -0.22
N GLN A 86 -16.04 -9.30 0.29
CA GLN A 86 -14.76 -9.33 1.02
C GLN A 86 -13.59 -9.01 0.10
N ARG A 87 -13.62 -9.56 -1.12
CA ARG A 87 -12.65 -9.26 -2.17
C ARG A 87 -12.66 -7.77 -2.51
N ALA A 88 -13.85 -7.21 -2.77
CA ALA A 88 -14.01 -5.78 -3.06
C ALA A 88 -13.50 -4.90 -1.91
N ALA A 89 -13.81 -5.25 -0.65
CA ALA A 89 -13.35 -4.52 0.52
C ALA A 89 -11.80 -4.50 0.63
N ARG A 90 -11.14 -5.63 0.38
CA ARG A 90 -9.66 -5.69 0.37
C ARG A 90 -9.05 -4.82 -0.71
N TYR A 91 -9.57 -4.92 -1.95
CA TYR A 91 -9.07 -4.11 -3.04
C TYR A 91 -9.31 -2.62 -2.82
N CYS A 92 -10.48 -2.26 -2.28
CA CYS A 92 -10.79 -0.89 -1.91
C CYS A 92 -9.81 -0.38 -0.84
N LEU A 93 -9.58 -1.16 0.21
CA LEU A 93 -8.67 -0.79 1.28
C LEU A 93 -7.24 -0.59 0.78
N VAL A 94 -6.71 -1.54 0.00
CA VAL A 94 -5.39 -1.43 -0.63
C VAL A 94 -5.33 -0.19 -1.54
N GLY A 95 -6.35 0.04 -2.35
CA GLY A 95 -6.45 1.19 -3.24
C GLY A 95 -6.42 2.51 -2.49
N VAL A 96 -7.29 2.68 -1.49
CA VAL A 96 -7.37 3.88 -0.64
C VAL A 96 -6.04 4.14 0.06
N THR A 97 -5.42 3.12 0.67
CA THR A 97 -4.12 3.29 1.34
C THR A 97 -3.01 3.63 0.35
N THR A 98 -3.03 3.08 -0.86
CA THR A 98 -2.06 3.42 -1.90
C THR A 98 -2.18 4.88 -2.31
N VAL A 99 -3.40 5.39 -2.51
CA VAL A 99 -3.65 6.80 -2.81
C VAL A 99 -3.22 7.69 -1.63
N ALA A 100 -3.55 7.30 -0.41
CA ALA A 100 -3.16 8.03 0.80
C ALA A 100 -1.62 8.11 0.92
N ALA A 101 -0.92 6.99 0.72
CA ALA A 101 0.53 6.95 0.74
C ALA A 101 1.14 7.84 -0.36
N LEU A 102 0.53 7.91 -1.54
CA LEU A 102 0.95 8.82 -2.61
C LEU A 102 0.82 10.29 -2.19
N VAL A 103 -0.31 10.67 -1.58
CA VAL A 103 -0.51 12.04 -1.07
C VAL A 103 0.56 12.41 -0.04
N VAL A 104 0.81 11.53 0.93
CA VAL A 104 1.86 11.74 1.94
C VAL A 104 3.24 11.83 1.31
N ALA A 105 3.57 10.95 0.36
CA ALA A 105 4.86 10.96 -0.33
C ALA A 105 5.08 12.26 -1.14
N VAL A 106 4.05 12.72 -1.86
CA VAL A 106 4.12 13.98 -2.62
C VAL A 106 4.31 15.16 -1.67
N ARG A 107 3.53 15.26 -0.58
CA ARG A 107 3.69 16.32 0.43
C ARG A 107 5.07 16.29 1.07
N PHE A 108 5.57 15.10 1.40
CA PHE A 108 6.92 14.93 1.93
C PHE A 108 7.98 15.43 0.95
N LEU A 109 7.90 15.08 -0.33
CA LEU A 109 8.84 15.58 -1.35
C LEU A 109 8.77 17.10 -1.50
N LEU A 110 7.58 17.69 -1.49
CA LEU A 110 7.39 19.13 -1.58
C LEU A 110 8.04 19.89 -0.42
N LEU A 111 8.12 19.28 0.77
CA LEU A 111 8.79 19.87 1.94
C LEU A 111 10.28 19.55 1.97
N ALA A 112 10.66 18.32 1.60
CA ALA A 112 12.03 17.84 1.71
C ALA A 112 12.95 18.40 0.61
N ILE A 113 12.46 18.62 -0.62
CA ILE A 113 13.28 19.11 -1.73
C ILE A 113 13.77 20.54 -1.49
N PRO A 114 12.91 21.53 -1.16
CA PRO A 114 13.36 22.89 -0.90
C PRO A 114 14.36 22.92 0.27
N TRP A 115 14.03 22.23 1.37
CA TRP A 115 14.92 22.11 2.52
C TRP A 115 16.28 21.51 2.15
N ALA A 116 16.31 20.43 1.38
CA ALA A 116 17.57 19.80 0.95
C ALA A 116 18.40 20.70 0.02
N VAL A 117 17.76 21.59 -0.73
CA VAL A 117 18.44 22.53 -1.64
C VAL A 117 18.95 23.77 -0.89
N GLU A 118 18.15 24.33 0.01
CA GLU A 118 18.43 25.59 0.70
C GLU A 118 19.35 25.40 1.92
N GLU A 119 19.10 24.37 2.71
CA GLU A 119 19.77 24.15 4.01
C GLU A 119 20.54 22.82 4.06
N GLY A 120 20.27 21.91 3.12
CA GLY A 120 20.88 20.59 3.06
C GLY A 120 22.31 20.60 2.51
N GLY A 121 23.21 19.90 3.21
CA GLY A 121 24.51 19.55 2.64
C GLY A 121 24.41 18.56 1.46
N VAL A 122 25.52 18.32 0.76
CA VAL A 122 25.61 17.42 -0.41
C VAL A 122 24.95 16.06 -0.17
N PHE A 123 25.11 15.49 1.04
CA PHE A 123 24.48 14.21 1.40
C PHE A 123 22.96 14.25 1.44
N ALA A 124 22.36 15.35 1.94
CA ALA A 124 20.90 15.50 1.97
C ALA A 124 20.33 15.61 0.55
N GLN A 125 21.03 16.30 -0.35
CA GLN A 125 20.66 16.40 -1.76
C GLN A 125 20.73 15.04 -2.47
N LEU A 126 21.83 14.29 -2.28
CA LEU A 126 21.97 12.94 -2.84
C LEU A 126 20.89 11.99 -2.33
N LEU A 127 20.57 12.06 -1.03
CA LEU A 127 19.50 11.26 -0.44
C LEU A 127 18.13 11.66 -1.01
N GLY A 128 17.86 12.96 -1.16
CA GLY A 128 16.63 13.46 -1.78
C GLY A 128 16.45 12.94 -3.21
N ILE A 129 17.51 13.03 -4.03
CA ILE A 129 17.50 12.49 -5.40
C ILE A 129 17.28 10.98 -5.40
N ALA A 130 17.96 10.25 -4.50
CA ALA A 130 17.81 8.79 -4.39
C ALA A 130 16.37 8.40 -4.02
N ILE A 131 15.72 9.13 -3.12
CA ILE A 131 14.32 8.91 -2.74
C ILE A 131 13.39 9.15 -3.94
N VAL A 132 13.58 10.25 -4.68
CA VAL A 132 12.79 10.55 -5.89
C VAL A 132 12.94 9.44 -6.92
N LEU A 133 14.16 8.99 -7.20
CA LEU A 133 14.42 7.91 -8.15
C LEU A 133 13.81 6.58 -7.68
N ALA A 134 13.89 6.27 -6.39
CA ALA A 134 13.27 5.07 -5.82
C ALA A 134 11.74 5.09 -5.98
N LEU A 135 11.10 6.25 -5.75
CA LEU A 135 9.66 6.43 -5.95
C LEU A 135 9.28 6.28 -7.42
N LEU A 136 10.03 6.89 -8.35
CA LEU A 136 9.80 6.74 -9.79
C LEU A 136 9.96 5.28 -10.25
N ALA A 137 10.99 4.60 -9.76
CA ALA A 137 11.22 3.18 -10.06
C ALA A 137 10.08 2.30 -9.51
N ALA A 138 9.58 2.59 -8.30
CA ALA A 138 8.45 1.90 -7.71
C ALA A 138 7.17 2.12 -8.54
N LEU A 139 6.87 3.37 -8.91
CA LEU A 139 5.73 3.71 -9.77
C LEU A 139 5.81 3.01 -11.13
N TYR A 140 6.98 3.05 -11.76
CA TYR A 140 7.21 2.36 -13.03
C TYR A 140 6.99 0.85 -12.91
N ARG A 141 7.51 0.22 -11.85
CA ARG A 141 7.29 -1.21 -11.59
C ARG A 141 5.81 -1.52 -11.43
N THR A 142 5.09 -0.75 -10.62
CA THR A 142 3.64 -0.94 -10.41
C THR A 142 2.85 -0.76 -11.70
N ALA A 143 3.12 0.29 -12.47
CA ALA A 143 2.47 0.53 -13.76
C ALA A 143 2.77 -0.59 -14.78
N SER A 144 4.02 -1.06 -14.82
CA SER A 144 4.43 -2.15 -15.71
C SER A 144 3.75 -3.48 -15.33
N ALA A 145 3.59 -3.76 -14.03
CA ALA A 145 2.90 -4.94 -13.53
C ALA A 145 1.41 -4.88 -13.89
N ALA A 146 0.75 -3.74 -13.67
CA ALA A 146 -0.65 -3.53 -14.06
C ALA A 146 -0.83 -3.74 -15.57
N ARG A 147 0.02 -3.14 -16.40
CA ARG A 147 -0.03 -3.31 -17.86
C ARG A 147 0.13 -4.77 -18.28
N ARG A 148 1.07 -5.51 -17.70
CA ARG A 148 1.26 -6.94 -17.99
C ARG A 148 0.03 -7.77 -17.61
N GLY A 149 -0.58 -7.48 -16.46
CA GLY A 149 -1.82 -8.13 -16.03
C GLY A 149 -2.99 -7.91 -17.00
N TYR A 150 -3.17 -6.69 -17.51
CA TYR A 150 -4.18 -6.43 -18.54
C TYR A 150 -3.91 -7.17 -19.85
N VAL A 151 -2.64 -7.28 -20.26
CA VAL A 151 -2.25 -7.98 -21.49
C VAL A 151 -2.49 -9.49 -21.38
N SER A 152 -2.24 -10.12 -20.22
CA SER A 152 -2.50 -11.55 -20.02
C SER A 152 -3.99 -11.89 -20.03
N VAL A 153 -4.84 -11.06 -19.43
CA VAL A 153 -6.30 -11.24 -19.45
C VAL A 153 -6.85 -11.13 -20.88
N ARG A 154 -6.37 -10.15 -21.66
CA ARG A 154 -6.77 -10.00 -23.07
C ARG A 154 -6.36 -11.19 -23.94
N ARG A 155 -5.25 -11.86 -23.63
CA ARG A 155 -4.74 -13.02 -24.39
C ARG A 155 -5.54 -14.30 -24.11
N HIS A 156 -6.03 -14.50 -22.88
CA HIS A 156 -6.92 -15.63 -22.57
C HIS A 156 -8.35 -15.41 -23.12
N GLY A 157 -8.87 -14.17 -23.09
CA GLY A 157 -10.18 -13.87 -23.67
C GLY A 157 -10.29 -14.06 -25.19
N ASN A 158 -9.18 -13.97 -25.93
CA ASN A 158 -9.14 -14.21 -27.38
C ASN A 158 -8.80 -15.67 -27.77
N GLY A 159 -8.38 -16.52 -26.83
CA GLY A 159 -7.99 -17.91 -27.11
C GLY A 159 -9.10 -18.94 -26.91
N GLU A 160 -10.20 -18.54 -26.24
CA GLU A 160 -11.31 -19.44 -25.90
C GLU A 160 -12.47 -19.39 -26.92
N SER A 161 -12.34 -18.56 -27.96
CA SER A 161 -13.31 -18.43 -29.05
C SER A 161 -13.10 -19.41 -30.21
N ASP A 162 -11.97 -20.13 -30.25
CA ASP A 162 -11.55 -20.98 -31.37
C ASP A 162 -11.48 -22.47 -31.03
N ALA A 163 -12.29 -22.95 -30.07
CA ALA A 163 -12.49 -24.39 -29.88
C ALA A 163 -13.56 -24.88 -30.87
N PRO A 164 -13.21 -25.68 -31.90
CA PRO A 164 -14.22 -26.32 -32.73
C PRO A 164 -14.98 -27.33 -31.87
N GLN A 165 -16.28 -27.10 -31.70
CA GLN A 165 -17.20 -28.13 -31.21
C GLN A 165 -17.13 -29.31 -32.18
N ARG A 166 -16.59 -30.43 -31.71
CA ARG A 166 -16.72 -31.75 -32.32
C ARG A 166 -17.46 -32.66 -31.37
#